data_AF-H8H2L4-F1
#
_entry.id   AF-H8H2L4-F1
#
_cell.length_a   1.000
_cell.length_b   1.000
_cell.length_c   1.000
_cell.angle_alpha   90.00
_cell.angle_beta   90.00
_cell.angle_gamma   90.00
#
_symmetry.space_group_name_H-M   'P 1'
#
loop_
_entity.id
_entity.type
_entity.pdbx_description
1 polymer ?
#
loop_
_entity_poly.entity_id
_entity_poly.type
_entity_poly.pdbx_seq_one_letter_code
_entity_poly.pdbx_strand_id
1 'polypeptide(L)' 'MQAAIANFLRERRRASGKTQVQVAEEAFDDARRQGYVSTLERGEALPDLPTLLKLSKVLNFSLTDIEYAVSSSSEKKVPA' A
#
# COMPACT_ATOMS: atom_id res chain seq x y z
N MET A 1 -9.76 -1.12 -8.26
CA MET A 1 -9.26 -1.88 -7.09
C MET A 1 -7.74 -1.81 -6.96
N GLN A 2 -6.95 -2.42 -7.85
CA GLN A 2 -5.48 -2.47 -7.71
C GLN A 2 -4.82 -1.08 -7.65
N ALA A 3 -5.23 -0.15 -8.52
CA ALA A 3 -4.74 1.24 -8.48
C ALA A 3 -5.09 1.97 -7.16
N ALA A 4 -6.24 1.67 -6.55
CA ALA A 4 -6.64 2.27 -5.28
C ALA A 4 -5.75 1.79 -4.14
N ILE A 5 -5.47 0.49 -4.08
CA ILE A 5 -4.56 -0.11 -3.09
C ILE A 5 -3.13 0.44 -3.27
N ALA A 6 -2.65 0.53 -4.51
CA ALA A 6 -1.33 1.07 -4.82
C ALA A 6 -1.17 2.52 -4.33
N ASN A 7 -2.14 3.38 -4.66
CA ASN A 7 -2.15 4.78 -4.21
C ASN A 7 -2.22 4.87 -2.68
N PHE A 8 -3.12 4.10 -2.05
CA PHE A 8 -3.26 4.06 -0.60
C PHE A 8 -1.94 3.71 0.10
N LEU A 9 -1.25 2.65 -0.33
CA LEU A 9 0.03 2.24 0.25
C LEU A 9 1.10 3.33 0.11
N ARG A 10 1.18 3.97 -1.06
CA ARG A 10 2.12 5.05 -1.33
C ARG A 10 1.85 6.27 -0.45
N GLU A 11 0.58 6.64 -0.28
CA GLU A 11 0.15 7.76 0.56
C GLU A 11 0.44 7.49 2.03
N ARG A 12 0.11 6.30 2.55
CA ARG A 12 0.41 5.91 3.93
C ARG A 12 1.91 5.94 4.21
N ARG A 13 2.74 5.42 3.31
CA ARG A 13 4.21 5.49 3.45
C ARG A 13 4.71 6.94 3.46
N ARG A 14 4.20 7.80 2.60
CA ARG A 14 4.58 9.22 2.57
C ARG A 14 4.15 9.94 3.85
N ALA A 15 2.93 9.69 4.32
CA ALA A 15 2.43 10.25 5.57
C ALA A 15 3.24 9.79 6.79
N SER A 16 3.76 8.56 6.77
CA SER A 16 4.66 8.05 7.82
C SER A 16 6.11 8.50 7.67
N GLY A 17 6.46 9.32 6.66
CA GLY A 17 7.82 9.80 6.43
C GLY A 17 8.85 8.73 6.05
N LYS A 18 8.42 7.52 5.67
CA LYS A 18 9.32 6.38 5.43
C LYS A 18 9.74 6.29 3.96
N THR A 19 10.97 5.86 3.70
CA THR A 19 11.42 5.46 2.36
C THR A 19 10.92 4.05 2.03
N GLN A 20 10.94 3.65 0.75
CA GLN A 20 10.61 2.27 0.34
C GLN A 20 11.59 1.26 0.95
N VAL A 21 12.84 1.67 1.18
CA VAL A 21 13.88 0.86 1.83
C VAL A 21 13.52 0.58 3.29
N GLN A 22 13.12 1.62 4.02
CA GLN A 22 12.72 1.49 5.43
C GLN A 22 11.46 0.62 5.57
N VAL A 23 10.47 0.81 4.70
CA VAL A 23 9.29 -0.08 4.70
C VAL A 23 9.69 -1.52 4.40
N ALA A 24 10.61 -1.74 3.46
CA ALA A 24 11.05 -3.09 3.12
C ALA A 24 11.78 -3.78 4.29
N GLU A 25 12.68 -3.05 4.93
CA GLU A 25 13.40 -3.52 6.13
C GLU A 25 12.42 -3.84 7.27
N GLU A 26 11.51 -2.93 7.60
CA GLU A 26 10.62 -3.12 8.77
C GLU A 26 9.47 -4.10 8.53
N ALA A 27 8.96 -4.23 7.29
CA ALA A 27 7.83 -5.10 6.98
C ALA A 27 8.27 -6.52 6.60
N PHE A 28 9.47 -6.67 6.05
CA PHE A 28 9.94 -7.94 5.50
C PHE A 28 11.31 -8.39 6.01
N ASP A 29 11.92 -7.65 6.94
CA ASP A 29 13.25 -7.93 7.48
C ASP A 29 14.33 -8.04 6.38
N ASP A 30 14.14 -7.31 5.26
CA ASP A 30 15.09 -7.28 4.14
C ASP A 30 14.94 -6.02 3.27
N ALA A 31 15.82 -5.03 3.49
CA ALA A 31 15.92 -3.79 2.72
C ALA A 31 16.02 -4.00 1.20
N ARG A 32 16.56 -5.14 0.73
CA ARG A 32 16.67 -5.44 -0.72
C ARG A 32 15.29 -5.59 -1.37
N ARG A 33 14.23 -5.80 -0.58
CA ARG A 33 12.83 -5.85 -1.05
C ARG A 33 12.21 -4.47 -1.32
N GLN A 34 12.97 -3.37 -1.24
CA GLN A 34 12.53 -2.03 -1.66
C GLN A 34 11.87 -2.01 -3.06
N GLY A 35 12.38 -2.80 -4.02
CA GLY A 35 11.81 -2.93 -5.36
C GLY A 35 10.41 -3.56 -5.35
N TYR A 36 10.16 -4.50 -4.45
CA TYR A 36 8.83 -5.09 -4.25
C TYR A 36 7.85 -4.05 -3.70
N VAL A 37 8.23 -3.27 -2.68
CA VAL A 37 7.42 -2.15 -2.17
C VAL A 37 7.09 -1.16 -3.31
N SER A 38 8.07 -0.84 -4.14
CA SER A 38 7.89 0.02 -5.31
C SER A 38 6.88 -0.56 -6.32
N THR A 39 6.94 -1.86 -6.58
CA THR A 39 6.03 -2.59 -7.48
C THR A 39 4.59 -2.54 -6.95
N LEU A 40 4.40 -2.70 -5.64
CA LEU A 40 3.09 -2.57 -4.99
C LEU A 40 2.55 -1.14 -5.10
N GLU A 41 3.37 -0.12 -4.85
CA GLU A 41 2.97 1.30 -4.92
C GLU A 41 2.67 1.81 -6.33
N ARG A 42 3.17 1.12 -7.37
CA ARG A 42 2.82 1.38 -8.77
C ARG A 42 1.60 0.59 -9.23
N GLY A 43 1.12 -0.36 -8.42
CA GLY A 43 0.01 -1.23 -8.77
C GLY A 43 0.37 -2.28 -9.82
N GLU A 44 1.64 -2.60 -9.98
CA GLU A 44 2.13 -3.66 -10.88
C GLU A 44 1.94 -5.05 -10.26
N ALA A 45 1.86 -5.12 -8.93
CA ALA A 45 1.52 -6.32 -8.19
C ALA A 45 0.45 -6.02 -7.14
N LEU A 46 -0.44 -6.99 -6.90
CA LEU A 46 -1.40 -6.93 -5.81
C LEU A 46 -0.80 -7.64 -4.59
N PRO A 47 -0.73 -7.00 -3.41
CA PRO A 47 -0.26 -7.66 -2.20
C PRO A 47 -1.29 -8.71 -1.75
N ASP A 48 -0.81 -9.86 -1.28
CA ASP A 48 -1.64 -10.83 -0.58
C ASP A 48 -1.97 -10.39 0.86
N LEU A 49 -2.88 -11.10 1.52
CA LEU A 49 -3.29 -10.76 2.88
C LEU A 49 -2.12 -10.76 3.88
N PRO A 50 -1.19 -11.73 3.90
CA PRO A 50 0.00 -11.67 4.74
C PRO A 50 0.86 -10.43 4.50
N THR A 51 1.06 -10.04 3.23
CA THR A 51 1.79 -8.82 2.86
C THR A 51 1.09 -7.57 3.36
N LEU A 52 -0.24 -7.49 3.20
CA LEU A 52 -1.04 -6.40 3.73
C LEU A 52 -0.90 -6.28 5.25
N LEU A 53 -0.95 -7.39 6.00
CA LEU A 53 -0.77 -7.39 7.46
C LEU A 53 0.62 -6.96 7.92
N LYS A 54 1.67 -7.25 7.13
CA LYS A 54 3.03 -6.76 7.41
C LYS A 54 3.10 -5.25 7.20
N LEU A 55 2.61 -4.78 6.06
CA LEU A 55 2.59 -3.36 5.73
C LEU A 55 1.71 -2.56 6.69
N SER A 56 0.59 -3.12 7.17
CA SER A 56 -0.36 -2.45 8.07
C SER A 56 0.27 -2.09 9.40
N LYS A 57 1.16 -2.95 9.93
CA LYS A 57 1.92 -2.71 11.16
C LYS A 57 2.92 -1.57 11.00
N VAL A 58 3.63 -1.53 9.88
CA VAL A 58 4.69 -0.53 9.63
C VAL A 58 4.11 0.84 9.24
N LEU A 59 3.00 0.84 8.49
CA LEU A 59 2.38 2.04 7.94
C LEU A 59 1.16 2.52 8.74
N ASN A 60 0.88 1.88 9.88
CA ASN A 60 -0.19 2.21 10.82
C ASN A 60 -1.56 2.40 10.14
N PHE A 61 -2.05 1.31 9.54
CA PHE A 61 -3.42 1.24 9.02
C PHE A 61 -4.10 -0.08 9.39
N SER A 62 -5.42 -0.13 9.26
CA SER A 62 -6.24 -1.33 9.37
C SER A 62 -6.70 -1.83 7.99
N LEU A 63 -7.08 -3.11 7.88
CA LEU A 63 -7.61 -3.62 6.61
C LEU A 63 -8.91 -2.91 6.17
N THR A 64 -9.69 -2.40 7.13
CA THR A 64 -10.89 -1.60 6.86
C THR A 64 -10.54 -0.28 6.16
N ASP A 65 -9.40 0.35 6.48
CA ASP A 65 -8.94 1.56 5.76
C ASP A 65 -8.73 1.27 4.25
N ILE A 66 -8.25 0.07 3.92
CA ILE A 66 -8.07 -0.35 2.53
C ILE A 66 -9.42 -0.56 1.84
N GLU A 67 -10.37 -1.20 2.54
CA GLU A 67 -11.73 -1.38 2.03
C GLU A 67 -12.36 -0.04 1.66
N TYR A 68 -12.28 0.95 2.55
CA TYR A 68 -12.76 2.32 2.27
C TYR A 68 -12.04 2.95 1.07
N ALA A 69 -10.73 2.78 0.95
CA ALA A 69 -9.96 3.30 -0.18
C ALA A 69 -10.38 2.67 -1.53
N VAL A 70 -10.74 1.38 -1.53
CA VAL A 70 -11.25 0.68 -2.72
C VAL A 70 -12.67 1.14 -3.07
N SER A 71 -13.57 1.20 -2.09
CA SER A 71 -14.98 1.58 -2.29
C SER A 71 -15.15 3.03 -2.75
N SER A 72 -14.41 3.96 -2.17
CA SER A 72 -14.42 5.38 -2.58
C SER A 72 -13.80 5.63 -3.95
N SER A 73 -12.93 4.72 -4.42
CA SER A 73 -12.36 4.81 -5.77
C SER A 73 -13.33 4.33 -6.86
N SER A 74 -14.33 3.50 -6.54
CA SER A 74 -15.38 3.09 -7.48
C SER A 74 -16.43 4.18 -7.74
N GLU A 75 -16.68 5.07 -6.78
CA GLU A 75 -17.69 6.12 -6.90
C GLU A 75 -17.25 7.30 -7.79
N LYS A 76 -15.94 7.50 -8.01
CA LYS A 76 -15.40 8.60 -8.83
C LYS A 76 -15.61 8.43 -10.35
N LYS A 77 -16.40 7.45 -10.81
CA LYS A 77 -16.68 7.17 -12.22
C LYS A 77 -18.12 7.59 -12.59
N VAL A 78 -18.40 8.89 -12.58
CA VAL A 78 -19.53 9.44 -13.36
C VAL A 78 -19.01 10.59 -14.22
N PRO A 79 -18.60 10.33 -15.46
CA PRO A 79 -18.53 11.37 -16.48
C PRO A 79 -19.93 11.63 -17.04
N ALA A 80 -20.29 12.92 -17.10
CA ALA A 80 -21.44 13.45 -17.83
C ALA A 80 -21.26 13.31 -19.35
#